data_AF-A0A7V4LRM7-F1
#
_entry.id   AF-A0A7V4LRM7-F1
#
_cell.length_a   1.000
_cell.length_b   1.000
_cell.length_c   1.000
_cell.angle_alpha   90.00
_cell.angle_beta   90.00
_cell.angle_gamma   90.00
#
_symmetry.space_group_name_H-M   'P 1'
#
loop_
_entity.id
_entity.type
_entity.pdbx_description
1 polymer ?
#
loop_
_entity_poly.entity_id
_entity_poly.type
_entity_poly.pdbx_seq_one_letter_code
_entity_poly.pdbx_strand_id
1 'polypeptide(L)'
;MTTRTILKVASALALGGLARAGIINFEADLPGFYPNGFTSVGHPTVKFTDTSGADLNILNYGNQGIGQSLAVDSDIDGSRLQIDFAGPVTSLSLWFGNDDPGWAISSDLAWLEIWFGSSPVATVSMAMNLDDDMNQSIGYSGGPFDRAFFWYGDSSGAPFTGGGQLGPGLIEIVDMIEYTPVPEPASALATAGLLGLAAVGLRRWRQRA
;
A
#
# COMPACT_ATOMS: atom_id res chain seq x y z
N MET A 1 46.90 2.76 48.49
CA MET A 1 46.60 2.78 47.04
C MET A 1 45.09 2.63 46.87
N THR A 2 44.40 3.73 46.57
CA THR A 2 42.94 3.75 46.36
C THR A 2 42.66 3.79 44.86
N THR A 3 42.20 2.66 44.32
CA THR A 3 41.85 2.53 42.90
C THR A 3 40.47 3.16 42.67
N ARG A 4 40.43 4.28 41.95
CA ARG A 4 39.17 4.93 41.51
C ARG A 4 38.67 4.26 40.24
N THR A 5 37.54 3.58 40.33
CA THR A 5 36.81 3.04 39.17
C THR A 5 36.11 4.19 38.44
N ILE A 6 36.54 4.49 37.21
CA ILE A 6 35.88 5.45 36.32
C ILE A 6 34.71 4.73 35.65
N LEU A 7 33.48 5.15 35.95
CA LEU A 7 32.27 4.65 35.31
C LEU A 7 32.08 5.37 33.97
N LYS A 8 32.31 4.66 32.86
CA LYS A 8 31.97 5.16 31.51
C LYS A 8 30.45 5.04 31.32
N VAL A 9 29.76 6.16 31.23
CA VAL A 9 28.35 6.20 30.82
C VAL A 9 28.32 6.17 29.30
N ALA A 10 27.84 5.08 28.72
CA ALA A 10 27.52 5.00 27.31
C ALA A 10 26.08 5.49 27.11
N SER A 11 25.89 6.63 26.46
CA SER A 11 24.58 7.12 26.03
C SER A 11 24.12 6.29 24.82
N ALA A 12 23.14 5.41 25.01
CA ALA A 12 22.43 4.77 23.90
C ALA A 12 21.36 5.73 23.39
N LEU A 13 21.57 6.30 22.19
CA LEU A 13 20.53 7.03 21.47
C LEU A 13 19.43 6.04 21.03
N ALA A 14 18.20 6.24 21.50
CA ALA A 14 17.02 5.57 20.98
C ALA A 14 16.66 6.22 19.63
N LEU A 15 16.99 5.58 18.52
CA LEU A 15 16.40 5.93 17.23
C LEU A 15 15.02 5.27 17.15
N GLY A 16 14.00 5.94 17.69
CA GLY A 16 12.61 5.60 17.35
C GLY A 16 12.41 5.88 15.87
N GLY A 17 12.44 4.85 15.04
CA GLY A 17 12.23 5.00 13.60
C GLY A 17 10.80 5.46 13.34
N LEU A 18 10.64 6.65 12.76
CA LEU A 18 9.38 7.02 12.12
C LEU A 18 9.06 5.94 11.06
N ALA A 19 7.81 5.47 11.01
CA ALA A 19 7.39 4.62 9.89
C ALA A 19 7.62 5.41 8.60
N ARG A 20 8.51 4.89 7.76
CA ARG A 20 8.77 5.46 6.44
C ARG A 20 7.73 4.89 5.47
N ALA A 21 7.09 5.76 4.70
CA ALA A 21 6.23 5.33 3.62
C ALA A 21 7.02 4.48 2.61
N GLY A 22 6.46 3.33 2.20
CA GLY A 22 6.93 2.56 1.07
C GLY A 22 6.27 3.08 -0.21
N ILE A 23 7.01 3.05 -1.33
CA ILE A 23 6.53 3.43 -2.66
C ILE A 23 6.87 2.29 -3.61
N ILE A 24 5.87 1.70 -4.26
CA ILE A 24 6.03 0.67 -5.28
C ILE A 24 5.73 1.30 -6.64
N ASN A 25 6.72 1.27 -7.54
CA ASN A 25 6.63 1.86 -8.87
C ASN A 25 7.03 0.91 -10.00
N PHE A 26 7.22 -0.38 -9.69
CA PHE A 26 7.53 -1.49 -10.60
C PHE A 26 8.74 -1.34 -11.57
N GLU A 27 9.47 -0.23 -11.56
CA GLU A 27 10.60 0.04 -12.46
C GLU A 27 11.77 -0.96 -12.32
N ALA A 28 11.89 -1.59 -11.15
CA ALA A 28 12.91 -2.60 -10.89
C ALA A 28 12.45 -4.03 -11.21
N ASP A 29 11.17 -4.23 -11.51
CA ASP A 29 10.61 -5.51 -11.91
C ASP A 29 10.90 -5.79 -13.39
N LEU A 30 10.95 -7.07 -13.76
CA LEU A 30 11.09 -7.47 -15.15
C LEU A 30 9.70 -7.43 -15.82
N PRO A 31 9.59 -6.95 -17.06
CA PRO A 31 8.32 -7.00 -17.77
C PRO A 31 7.84 -8.44 -18.00
N GLY A 32 6.55 -8.70 -17.84
CA GLY A 32 5.90 -9.98 -18.11
C GLY A 32 4.83 -10.37 -17.10
N PHE A 33 4.34 -11.61 -17.25
CA PHE A 33 3.30 -12.19 -16.41
C PHE A 33 3.84 -12.70 -15.08
N TYR A 34 3.05 -12.50 -14.03
CA TYR A 34 3.35 -12.87 -12.67
C TYR A 34 2.21 -13.71 -12.07
N PRO A 35 2.53 -14.73 -11.27
CA PRO A 35 1.50 -15.48 -10.56
C PRO A 35 0.94 -14.68 -9.38
N ASN A 36 -0.27 -15.03 -8.95
CA ASN A 36 -0.83 -14.55 -7.69
C ASN A 36 0.10 -14.78 -6.50
N GLY A 37 0.19 -13.78 -5.62
CA GLY A 37 1.14 -13.72 -4.52
C GLY A 37 2.49 -13.09 -4.89
N PHE A 38 2.61 -12.52 -6.10
CA PHE A 38 3.78 -11.76 -6.55
C PHE A 38 4.12 -10.60 -5.60
N THR A 39 5.41 -10.36 -5.42
CA THR A 39 5.95 -9.22 -4.66
C THR A 39 6.92 -8.44 -5.55
N SER A 40 6.73 -7.13 -5.63
CA SER A 40 7.63 -6.24 -6.38
C SER A 40 9.03 -6.18 -5.75
N VAL A 41 10.06 -6.01 -6.59
CA VAL A 41 11.46 -5.85 -6.18
C VAL A 41 11.58 -4.71 -5.15
N GLY A 42 12.18 -5.01 -3.99
CA GLY A 42 12.33 -4.05 -2.89
C GLY A 42 11.14 -4.00 -1.91
N HIS A 43 10.02 -4.68 -2.22
CA HIS A 43 8.81 -4.70 -1.40
C HIS A 43 8.35 -6.13 -1.05
N PRO A 44 9.20 -6.96 -0.40
CA PRO A 44 8.91 -8.37 -0.14
C PRO A 44 7.73 -8.60 0.83
N THR A 45 7.23 -7.53 1.47
CA THR A 45 6.13 -7.56 2.43
C THR A 45 4.78 -7.16 1.82
N VAL A 46 4.73 -6.85 0.52
CA VAL A 46 3.50 -6.47 -0.18
C VAL A 46 3.27 -7.47 -1.30
N LYS A 47 2.11 -8.12 -1.29
CA LYS A 47 1.73 -9.13 -2.27
C LYS A 47 0.58 -8.65 -3.11
N PHE A 48 0.63 -8.96 -4.40
CA PHE A 48 -0.42 -8.68 -5.37
C PHE A 48 -1.09 -9.97 -5.80
N THR A 49 -2.40 -9.91 -6.01
CA THR A 49 -3.21 -11.05 -6.44
C THR A 49 -4.35 -10.53 -7.30
N ASP A 50 -4.56 -11.18 -8.43
CA ASP A 50 -5.79 -11.11 -9.19
C ASP A 50 -6.84 -12.01 -8.52
N THR A 51 -7.96 -11.43 -8.08
CA THR A 51 -8.99 -12.17 -7.34
C THR A 51 -9.77 -13.20 -8.16
N SER A 52 -9.85 -13.05 -9.48
CA SER A 52 -10.62 -13.95 -10.35
C SER A 52 -9.82 -14.45 -11.53
N GLY A 53 -8.55 -14.81 -11.31
CA GLY A 53 -7.69 -15.29 -12.40
C GLY A 53 -6.29 -15.52 -11.91
N ALA A 54 -5.33 -15.41 -12.82
CA ALA A 54 -3.91 -15.35 -12.48
C ALA A 54 -3.17 -14.45 -13.48
N ASP A 55 -3.81 -13.34 -13.83
CA ASP A 55 -3.45 -12.53 -15.01
C ASP A 55 -2.73 -11.24 -14.60
N LEU A 56 -1.88 -11.29 -13.57
CA LEU A 56 -1.03 -10.15 -13.21
C LEU A 56 0.06 -9.96 -14.26
N ASN A 57 0.22 -8.73 -14.75
CA ASN A 57 1.18 -8.43 -15.81
C ASN A 57 1.85 -7.07 -15.60
N ILE A 58 3.19 -7.03 -15.63
CA ILE A 58 3.96 -5.79 -15.58
C ILE A 58 4.47 -5.48 -16.97
N LEU A 59 4.04 -4.34 -17.53
CA LEU A 59 4.49 -3.84 -18.82
C LEU A 59 4.55 -2.31 -18.79
N ASN A 60 5.05 -1.73 -19.87
CA ASN A 60 4.86 -0.32 -20.14
C ASN A 60 3.57 -0.12 -20.96
N TYR A 61 2.56 0.44 -20.31
CA TYR A 61 1.22 0.68 -20.88
C TYR A 61 1.08 2.08 -21.51
N GLY A 62 2.19 2.75 -21.81
CA GLY A 62 2.17 4.07 -22.44
C GLY A 62 1.59 5.13 -21.49
N ASN A 63 0.54 5.82 -21.94
CA ASN A 63 -0.14 6.87 -21.17
C ASN A 63 -1.04 6.32 -20.05
N GLN A 64 -1.47 5.07 -20.16
CA GLN A 64 -2.28 4.38 -19.15
C GLN A 64 -1.46 3.94 -17.92
N GLY A 65 -0.14 4.16 -17.92
CA GLY A 65 0.78 3.83 -16.82
C GLY A 65 1.90 4.87 -16.67
N ILE A 66 2.75 4.71 -15.64
CA ILE A 66 3.93 5.57 -15.41
C ILE A 66 5.19 4.72 -15.54
N GLY A 67 5.65 4.51 -16.78
CA GLY A 67 6.81 3.65 -17.02
C GLY A 67 6.38 2.17 -16.97
N GLN A 68 6.92 1.38 -16.04
CA GLN A 68 6.42 0.02 -15.79
C GLN A 68 5.29 0.07 -14.76
N SER A 69 4.12 -0.48 -15.09
CA SER A 69 2.96 -0.50 -14.19
C SER A 69 2.40 -1.91 -14.07
N LEU A 70 1.66 -2.18 -12.99
CA LEU A 70 1.01 -3.47 -12.77
C LEU A 70 -0.41 -3.45 -13.33
N ALA A 71 -0.76 -4.46 -14.13
CA ALA A 71 -2.12 -4.68 -14.59
C ALA A 71 -2.73 -5.98 -14.05
N VAL A 72 -4.06 -5.99 -13.94
CA VAL A 72 -4.89 -7.19 -13.82
C VAL A 72 -5.51 -7.46 -15.20
N ASP A 73 -4.83 -8.27 -16.01
CA ASP A 73 -5.02 -8.41 -17.46
C ASP A 73 -6.27 -9.25 -17.84
N SER A 74 -7.42 -8.90 -17.27
CA SER A 74 -8.75 -9.46 -17.57
C SER A 74 -9.86 -8.43 -17.32
N ASP A 75 -10.82 -8.34 -18.25
CA ASP A 75 -11.94 -7.38 -18.23
C ASP A 75 -13.33 -8.07 -18.27
N ILE A 76 -13.38 -9.40 -18.13
CA ILE A 76 -14.60 -10.22 -18.36
C ILE A 76 -15.10 -10.99 -17.14
N ASP A 77 -14.34 -11.06 -16.06
CA ASP A 77 -14.57 -11.99 -14.93
C ASP A 77 -14.82 -11.30 -13.59
N GLY A 78 -14.84 -9.96 -13.57
CA GLY A 78 -14.98 -9.19 -12.33
C GLY A 78 -13.78 -9.36 -11.41
N SER A 79 -12.60 -9.60 -11.99
CA SER A 79 -11.32 -9.53 -11.31
C SER A 79 -11.12 -8.18 -10.62
N ARG A 80 -10.25 -8.22 -9.61
CA ARG A 80 -9.92 -7.08 -8.76
C ARG A 80 -8.47 -7.24 -8.36
N LEU A 81 -7.75 -6.13 -8.26
CA LEU A 81 -6.43 -6.13 -7.68
C LEU A 81 -6.53 -6.25 -6.16
N GLN A 82 -6.13 -7.38 -5.60
CA GLN A 82 -5.90 -7.55 -4.18
C GLN A 82 -4.45 -7.19 -3.82
N ILE A 83 -4.29 -6.35 -2.79
CA ILE A 83 -3.00 -5.96 -2.21
C ILE A 83 -2.98 -6.43 -0.75
N ASP A 84 -2.11 -7.40 -0.42
CA ASP A 84 -1.91 -7.86 0.95
C ASP A 84 -0.61 -7.29 1.53
N PHE A 85 -0.69 -6.77 2.74
CA PHE A 85 0.45 -6.32 3.53
C PHE A 85 0.79 -7.37 4.58
N ALA A 86 2.07 -7.72 4.72
CA ALA A 86 2.53 -8.70 5.72
C ALA A 86 2.35 -8.22 7.17
N GLY A 87 2.17 -6.92 7.37
CA GLY A 87 1.83 -6.29 8.64
C GLY A 87 0.92 -5.08 8.41
N PRO A 88 0.26 -4.58 9.47
CA PRO A 88 -0.71 -3.51 9.31
C PRO A 88 -0.09 -2.22 8.78
N VAL A 89 -0.84 -1.53 7.94
CA VAL A 89 -0.56 -0.19 7.42
C VAL A 89 -1.67 0.77 7.85
N THR A 90 -1.41 2.08 7.84
CA THR A 90 -2.40 3.13 8.20
C THR A 90 -2.83 4.00 7.04
N SER A 91 -2.10 3.92 5.91
CA SER A 91 -2.46 4.62 4.69
C SER A 91 -2.07 3.81 3.47
N LEU A 92 -2.84 4.00 2.40
CA LEU A 92 -2.60 3.49 1.05
C LEU A 92 -3.05 4.57 0.06
N SER A 93 -2.26 4.81 -0.98
CA SER A 93 -2.66 5.55 -2.17
C SER A 93 -2.10 4.82 -3.38
N LEU A 94 -2.82 4.81 -4.50
CA LEU A 94 -2.33 4.29 -5.77
C LEU A 94 -2.81 5.19 -6.91
N TRP A 95 -2.01 5.29 -7.96
CA TRP A 95 -2.41 5.86 -9.23
C TRP A 95 -3.03 4.79 -10.08
N PHE A 96 -4.05 5.16 -10.87
CA PHE A 96 -4.74 4.24 -11.78
C PHE A 96 -4.93 4.88 -13.15
N GLY A 97 -4.94 4.05 -14.20
CA GLY A 97 -5.20 4.43 -15.59
C GLY A 97 -6.05 3.39 -16.32
N ASN A 98 -6.16 3.50 -17.65
CA ASN A 98 -7.06 2.69 -18.48
C ASN A 98 -8.54 2.88 -18.10
N ASP A 99 -8.94 4.09 -17.74
CA ASP A 99 -10.34 4.47 -17.58
C ASP A 99 -10.95 4.89 -18.94
N ASP A 100 -10.84 4.03 -19.96
CA ASP A 100 -11.18 4.38 -21.35
C ASP A 100 -12.67 4.75 -21.51
N PRO A 101 -13.02 5.95 -22.04
CA PRO A 101 -14.39 6.39 -22.28
C PRO A 101 -15.15 5.54 -23.33
N GLY A 102 -14.45 4.69 -24.08
CA GLY A 102 -15.04 3.70 -24.98
C GLY A 102 -15.58 2.46 -24.26
N TRP A 103 -15.18 2.23 -23.02
CA TRP A 103 -15.45 1.01 -22.25
C TRP A 103 -16.10 1.26 -20.88
N ALA A 104 -16.21 2.52 -20.47
CA ALA A 104 -16.92 2.93 -19.26
C ALA A 104 -17.83 4.13 -19.52
N ILE A 105 -18.78 4.37 -18.61
CA ILE A 105 -19.68 5.53 -18.64
C ILE A 105 -19.49 6.40 -17.40
N SER A 106 -20.01 7.63 -17.44
CA SER A 106 -19.79 8.64 -16.39
C SER A 106 -20.38 8.32 -15.01
N SER A 107 -21.21 7.29 -14.91
CA SER A 107 -21.72 6.79 -13.62
C SER A 107 -20.84 5.71 -12.99
N ASP A 108 -19.90 5.16 -13.75
CA ASP A 108 -19.00 4.13 -13.27
C ASP A 108 -17.90 4.76 -12.40
N LEU A 109 -17.34 3.97 -11.50
CA LEU A 109 -16.45 4.44 -10.45
C LEU A 109 -15.21 3.57 -10.34
N ALA A 110 -14.12 4.20 -9.90
CA ALA A 110 -12.98 3.50 -9.32
C ALA A 110 -13.30 3.22 -7.84
N TRP A 111 -13.07 1.98 -7.41
CA TRP A 111 -13.38 1.52 -6.05
C TRP A 111 -12.14 1.05 -5.32
N LEU A 112 -12.07 1.35 -4.02
CA LEU A 112 -11.04 0.89 -3.11
C LEU A 112 -11.67 0.36 -1.82
N GLU A 113 -11.63 -0.95 -1.61
CA GLU A 113 -12.03 -1.59 -0.34
C GLU A 113 -10.82 -1.80 0.56
N ILE A 114 -11.01 -1.56 1.85
CA ILE A 114 -9.99 -1.66 2.89
C ILE A 114 -10.44 -2.66 3.94
N TRP A 115 -9.56 -3.59 4.29
CA TRP A 115 -9.85 -4.71 5.17
C TRP A 115 -8.75 -4.89 6.23
N PHE A 116 -9.17 -5.29 7.43
CA PHE A 116 -8.27 -5.76 8.47
C PHE A 116 -8.64 -7.20 8.85
N GLY A 117 -7.80 -8.15 8.46
CA GLY A 117 -8.11 -9.57 8.49
C GLY A 117 -9.35 -9.88 7.65
N SER A 118 -10.39 -10.40 8.29
CA SER A 118 -11.68 -10.72 7.64
C SER A 118 -12.76 -9.65 7.83
N SER A 119 -12.40 -8.48 8.38
CA SER A 119 -13.37 -7.41 8.68
C SER A 119 -13.21 -6.25 7.70
N PRO A 120 -14.29 -5.77 7.06
CA PRO A 120 -14.23 -4.56 6.26
C PRO A 120 -14.02 -3.35 7.17
N VAL A 121 -13.14 -2.45 6.76
CA VAL A 121 -12.79 -1.21 7.48
C VAL A 121 -13.39 -0.01 6.77
N ALA A 122 -13.23 0.08 5.45
CA ALA A 122 -13.73 1.18 4.65
C ALA A 122 -13.94 0.75 3.19
N THR A 123 -14.81 1.47 2.51
CA THR A 123 -14.93 1.46 1.05
C THR A 123 -14.87 2.91 0.59
N VAL A 124 -13.95 3.20 -0.31
CA VAL A 124 -13.77 4.51 -0.94
C VAL A 124 -14.11 4.35 -2.41
N SER A 125 -14.77 5.34 -2.99
CA SER A 125 -14.96 5.40 -4.44
C SER A 125 -14.85 6.82 -4.95
N MET A 126 -14.56 6.94 -6.24
CA MET A 126 -14.54 8.22 -6.93
C MET A 126 -14.92 8.04 -8.41
N ALA A 127 -15.41 9.13 -9.00
CA ALA A 127 -15.62 9.18 -10.44
C ALA A 127 -14.28 9.16 -11.17
N MET A 128 -14.20 8.34 -12.22
CA MET A 128 -13.13 8.36 -13.21
C MET A 128 -13.28 9.60 -14.09
N ASN A 129 -12.17 10.18 -14.58
CA ASN A 129 -12.21 11.30 -15.53
C ASN A 129 -12.44 10.86 -16.97
N LEU A 130 -12.31 9.56 -17.24
CA LEU A 130 -12.58 8.93 -18.52
C LEU A 130 -11.71 9.49 -19.66
N ASP A 131 -10.41 9.64 -19.42
CA ASP A 131 -9.46 10.17 -20.40
C ASP A 131 -8.37 9.19 -20.84
N ASP A 132 -8.42 7.95 -20.34
CA ASP A 132 -7.49 6.86 -20.69
C ASP A 132 -6.03 7.16 -20.32
N ASP A 133 -5.81 8.09 -19.38
CA ASP A 133 -4.51 8.50 -18.88
C ASP A 133 -4.37 8.17 -17.39
N MET A 134 -3.19 7.71 -16.96
CA MET A 134 -2.89 7.56 -15.53
C MET A 134 -2.61 8.93 -14.90
N ASN A 135 -3.66 9.67 -14.55
CA ASN A 135 -3.55 11.02 -13.98
C ASN A 135 -4.43 11.23 -12.72
N GLN A 136 -5.09 10.18 -12.23
CA GLN A 136 -5.86 10.17 -11.00
C GLN A 136 -5.28 9.19 -9.98
N SER A 137 -5.58 9.44 -8.71
CA SER A 137 -5.23 8.54 -7.62
C SER A 137 -6.38 8.38 -6.63
N ILE A 138 -6.48 7.18 -6.07
CA ILE A 138 -7.42 6.84 -5.00
C ILE A 138 -6.63 6.36 -3.78
N GLY A 139 -7.14 6.66 -2.59
CA GLY A 139 -6.46 6.28 -1.38
C GLY A 139 -7.33 6.31 -0.13
N TYR A 140 -6.77 5.76 0.94
CA TYR A 140 -7.34 5.71 2.27
C TYR A 140 -6.26 6.02 3.31
N SER A 141 -6.63 6.77 4.34
CA SER A 141 -5.79 7.01 5.52
C SER A 141 -6.67 6.99 6.76
N GLY A 142 -6.33 6.15 7.74
CA GLY A 142 -7.18 5.93 8.90
C GLY A 142 -6.66 4.87 9.85
N GLY A 143 -7.57 4.03 10.36
CA GLY A 143 -7.23 2.92 11.24
C GLY A 143 -6.37 1.85 10.54
N PRO A 144 -5.68 0.97 11.30
CA PRO A 144 -4.85 -0.09 10.74
C PRO A 144 -5.64 -1.05 9.82
N PHE A 145 -5.01 -1.46 8.73
CA PHE A 145 -5.52 -2.45 7.78
C PHE A 145 -4.38 -3.28 7.21
N ASP A 146 -4.67 -4.46 6.66
CA ASP A 146 -3.68 -5.39 6.12
C ASP A 146 -4.01 -5.88 4.71
N ARG A 147 -5.17 -5.50 4.17
CA ARG A 147 -5.58 -5.82 2.81
C ARG A 147 -6.35 -4.68 2.17
N ALA A 148 -6.15 -4.50 0.87
CA ALA A 148 -6.96 -3.64 0.03
C ALA A 148 -7.39 -4.35 -1.26
N PHE A 149 -8.51 -3.94 -1.83
CA PHE A 149 -8.96 -4.33 -3.17
C PHE A 149 -9.21 -3.09 -4.00
N PHE A 150 -8.69 -3.04 -5.22
CA PHE A 150 -8.95 -1.99 -6.20
C PHE A 150 -9.59 -2.59 -7.45
N TRP A 151 -10.61 -1.90 -7.99
CA TRP A 151 -11.27 -2.31 -9.23
C TRP A 151 -12.10 -1.19 -9.87
N TYR A 152 -12.48 -1.40 -11.12
CA TYR A 152 -13.50 -0.62 -11.81
C TYR A 152 -14.87 -1.31 -11.76
N GLY A 153 -15.91 -0.53 -11.48
CA GLY A 153 -17.25 -1.07 -11.35
C GLY A 153 -18.36 -0.05 -11.55
N ASP A 154 -19.58 -0.55 -11.61
CA ASP A 154 -20.76 0.29 -11.74
C ASP A 154 -20.98 1.18 -10.50
N SER A 155 -21.94 2.11 -10.61
CA SER A 155 -22.34 3.00 -9.50
C SER A 155 -22.83 2.27 -8.23
N SER A 156 -23.15 0.98 -8.32
CA SER A 156 -23.59 0.14 -7.19
C SER A 156 -22.45 -0.69 -6.58
N GLY A 157 -21.24 -0.60 -7.13
CA GLY A 157 -20.07 -1.33 -6.66
C GLY A 157 -19.94 -2.75 -7.21
N ALA A 158 -20.66 -3.09 -8.29
CA ALA A 158 -20.44 -4.36 -8.98
C ALA A 158 -19.21 -4.25 -9.91
N PRO A 159 -18.18 -5.11 -9.76
CA PRO A 159 -17.06 -5.14 -10.70
C PRO A 159 -17.51 -5.43 -12.12
N PHE A 160 -16.80 -4.90 -13.10
CA PHE A 160 -17.12 -5.15 -14.51
C PHE A 160 -16.87 -6.59 -14.93
N THR A 161 -17.80 -7.13 -15.72
CA THR A 161 -17.74 -8.50 -16.26
C THR A 161 -18.02 -8.54 -17.77
N GLY A 162 -17.92 -7.40 -18.46
CA GLY A 162 -18.52 -7.18 -19.77
C GLY A 162 -17.56 -7.05 -20.95
N GLY A 163 -16.24 -7.15 -20.76
CA GLY A 163 -15.22 -6.92 -21.79
C GLY A 163 -15.60 -7.28 -23.25
N GLY A 164 -15.25 -6.41 -24.19
CA GLY A 164 -15.51 -6.62 -25.63
C GLY A 164 -16.95 -6.36 -26.08
N GLN A 165 -17.62 -7.36 -26.67
CA GLN A 165 -18.99 -7.19 -27.18
C GLN A 165 -20.07 -7.38 -26.09
N LEU A 166 -19.68 -7.65 -24.85
CA LEU A 166 -20.60 -8.09 -23.78
C LEU A 166 -21.01 -6.95 -22.83
N GLY A 167 -20.44 -5.76 -22.95
CA GLY A 167 -20.69 -4.61 -22.07
C GLY A 167 -19.41 -3.86 -21.67
N PRO A 168 -19.48 -3.01 -20.63
CA PRO A 168 -18.31 -2.35 -20.07
C PRO A 168 -17.33 -3.36 -19.45
N GLY A 169 -16.04 -3.11 -19.64
CA GLY A 169 -14.95 -3.93 -19.14
C GLY A 169 -13.67 -3.13 -19.18
N LEU A 170 -12.98 -3.03 -18.03
CA LEU A 170 -11.71 -2.34 -17.90
C LEU A 170 -10.73 -3.26 -17.18
N ILE A 171 -9.47 -3.19 -17.61
CA ILE A 171 -8.32 -3.77 -16.93
C ILE A 171 -7.83 -2.74 -15.92
N GLU A 172 -7.66 -3.13 -14.66
CA GLU A 172 -6.99 -2.27 -13.69
C GLU A 172 -5.51 -2.12 -14.06
N ILE A 173 -5.04 -0.90 -14.28
CA ILE A 173 -3.61 -0.58 -14.41
C ILE A 173 -3.23 0.37 -13.29
N VAL A 174 -2.27 -0.02 -12.45
CA VAL A 174 -1.88 0.73 -11.25
C VAL A 174 -0.39 0.98 -11.17
N ASP A 175 -0.04 2.10 -10.54
CA ASP A 175 1.35 2.49 -10.29
C ASP A 175 1.46 3.37 -9.02
N MET A 176 2.69 3.71 -8.63
CA MET A 176 3.01 4.64 -7.56
C MET A 176 2.22 4.33 -6.29
N ILE A 177 2.25 3.06 -5.88
CA ILE A 177 1.53 2.59 -4.70
C ILE A 177 2.29 3.04 -3.45
N GLU A 178 1.74 4.00 -2.74
CA GLU A 178 2.29 4.55 -1.51
C GLU A 178 1.57 3.98 -0.29
N TYR A 179 2.31 3.49 0.70
CA TYR A 179 1.73 2.95 1.94
C TYR A 179 2.56 3.29 3.17
N THR A 180 1.90 3.45 4.33
CA THR A 180 2.58 3.74 5.61
C THR A 180 2.42 2.55 6.57
N PRO A 181 3.49 1.79 6.86
CA PRO A 181 3.45 0.73 7.85
C PRO A 181 3.15 1.24 9.26
N VAL A 182 2.45 0.46 10.08
CA VAL A 182 2.40 0.68 11.52
C VAL A 182 3.77 0.31 12.13
N PRO A 183 4.41 1.20 12.91
CA PRO A 183 5.66 0.85 13.58
C PRO A 183 5.49 -0.36 14.52
N GLU A 184 6.41 -1.32 14.44
CA GLU A 184 6.44 -2.46 15.35
C GLU A 184 6.53 -2.02 16.84
N PRO A 185 5.81 -2.68 17.77
CA PRO A 185 5.78 -2.30 19.18
C PRO A 185 7.16 -2.27 19.85
N ALA A 186 8.11 -3.09 19.39
CA ALA A 186 9.47 -3.13 19.91
C ALA A 186 10.19 -1.78 19.71
N SER A 187 9.92 -1.08 18.61
CA SER A 187 10.47 0.24 18.31
C SER A 187 9.88 1.31 19.24
N ALA A 188 8.58 1.20 19.55
CA ALA A 188 7.89 2.09 20.48
C ALA A 188 8.32 1.86 21.93
N LEU A 189 8.46 0.60 22.35
CA LEU A 189 8.91 0.21 23.69
C LEU A 189 10.38 0.52 23.94
N ALA A 190 11.27 0.36 22.95
CA ALA A 190 12.65 0.79 23.05
C ALA A 190 12.74 2.30 23.30
N THR A 191 11.92 3.09 22.61
CA THR A 191 11.82 4.54 22.79
C THR A 191 11.31 4.90 24.19
N ALA A 192 10.22 4.27 24.64
CA ALA A 192 9.64 4.51 25.97
C ALA A 192 10.57 4.07 27.11
N GLY A 193 11.23 2.92 26.97
CA GLY A 193 12.19 2.39 27.94
C GLY A 193 13.42 3.30 28.11
N LEU A 194 13.92 3.88 27.02
CA LEU A 194 15.05 4.80 27.06
C LEU A 194 14.69 6.16 27.68
N LEU A 195 13.47 6.67 27.43
CA LEU A 195 12.95 7.86 28.12
C LEU A 195 12.75 7.61 29.63
N GLY A 196 12.24 6.45 30.02
CA GLY A 196 12.08 6.05 31.41
C GLY A 196 13.42 5.97 32.17
N LEU A 197 14.45 5.40 31.53
CA LEU A 197 15.80 5.31 32.10
C LEU A 197 16.48 6.69 32.23
N ALA A 198 16.29 7.59 31.26
CA ALA A 198 16.81 8.96 31.32
C ALA A 198 16.19 9.75 32.48
N ALA A 199 14.88 9.62 32.71
CA ALA A 199 14.18 10.27 33.82
C ALA A 199 14.67 9.79 35.20
N VAL A 200 14.96 8.49 35.35
CA VAL A 200 15.52 7.92 36.59
C VAL A 200 16.97 8.37 36.82
N GLY A 201 17.78 8.47 35.75
CA GLY A 201 19.15 8.96 35.81
C GLY A 201 19.24 10.43 36.27
N LEU A 202 18.40 11.31 35.70
CA LEU A 202 18.31 12.73 36.08
C LEU A 202 17.84 12.92 37.54
N ARG A 203 16.90 12.09 38.01
CA ARG A 203 16.40 12.15 39.39
C ARG A 203 17.48 11.78 40.42
N ARG A 204 18.33 10.79 40.12
CA ARG A 204 19.44 10.38 41.00
C ARG A 204 20.56 11.41 41.07
N TRP A 205 20.79 12.19 40.01
CA TRP A 205 21.79 13.25 39.99
C TRP A 205 21.39 14.44 40.88
N ARG A 206 20.10 14.84 40.84
CA ARG A 206 19.58 15.93 41.68
C ARG A 206 19.50 15.62 43.17
N GLN A 207 19.54 14.36 43.58
CA GLN A 207 19.56 13.96 45.01
C GLN A 207 20.97 13.81 45.60
N ARG A 208 22.01 14.04 44.78
CA ARG A 208 23.43 13.94 45.18
C ARG A 208 24.17 15.29 45.13
N ALA A 209 23.48 16.37 44.79
CA ALA A 209 23.91 17.76 44.93
C ALA A 209 23.15 18.39 46.10
#